data_AF-A0A3A2Z071-F1
#
_entry.id   AF-A0A3A2Z071-F1
#
_cell.length_a   1.000
_cell.length_b   1.000
_cell.length_c   1.000
_cell.angle_alpha   90.00
_cell.angle_beta   90.00
_cell.angle_gamma   90.00
#
_symmetry.space_group_name_H-M   'P 1'
#
loop_
_entity.id
_entity.type
_entity.pdbx_description
1 polymer ?
#
loop_
_entity_poly.entity_id
_entity_poly.type
_entity_poly.pdbx_seq_one_letter_code
_entity_poly.pdbx_strand_id
1 'polypeptide(L)' 'MDKDFSHAQMPDEVRDAKLAILTCPFEPPKPKTKHKLDITSVEEFKRLQEYERETFTEMIQQLKDAGANLAIC' A
#
# COMPACT_ATOMS: atom_id res chain seq x y z
N MET A 1 15.42 14.04 8.84
CA MET A 1 14.46 12.94 8.71
C MET A 1 13.82 12.80 10.08
N ASP A 2 12.73 13.54 10.30
CA ASP A 2 11.91 13.48 11.53
C ASP A 2 10.62 12.75 11.20
N LYS A 3 10.72 11.45 10.97
CA LYS A 3 9.56 10.58 10.78
C LYS A 3 9.83 9.27 11.49
N ASP A 4 8.93 8.92 12.40
CA ASP A 4 8.89 7.62 13.03
C ASP A 4 8.27 6.59 12.06
N PHE A 5 8.46 5.31 12.36
CA PHE A 5 7.85 4.23 11.60
C PHE A 5 6.32 4.33 11.62
N SER A 6 5.68 3.91 10.52
CA SER A 6 4.24 4.10 10.32
C SER A 6 3.35 3.29 11.27
N HIS A 7 3.88 2.28 11.95
CA HIS A 7 3.14 1.47 12.91
C HIS A 7 4.00 1.12 14.12
N ALA A 8 3.44 1.19 15.33
CA ALA A 8 4.14 0.92 16.59
C ALA A 8 4.60 -0.55 16.77
N GLN A 9 4.17 -1.45 15.88
CA GLN A 9 4.61 -2.85 15.86
C GLN A 9 5.73 -3.09 14.84
N MET A 10 6.19 -2.06 14.13
CA MET A 10 7.38 -2.17 13.29
C MET A 10 8.62 -2.30 14.17
N PRO A 11 9.67 -3.00 13.72
CA PRO A 11 10.93 -3.07 14.45
C PRO A 11 11.54 -1.68 14.62
N ASP A 12 12.05 -1.38 15.82
CA ASP A 12 12.76 -0.12 16.10
C ASP A 12 14.09 -0.01 15.33
N GLU A 13 14.68 -1.15 14.95
CA GLU A 13 15.94 -1.24 14.21
C GLU A 13 15.79 -2.19 13.01
N VAL A 14 16.22 -1.75 11.81
CA VAL A 14 16.28 -2.57 10.59
C VAL A 14 17.74 -2.72 10.17
N ARG A 15 18.30 -3.92 10.34
CA ARG A 15 19.68 -4.24 9.92
C ARG A 15 19.74 -4.55 8.42
N ASP A 16 20.85 -4.17 7.78
CA ASP A 16 21.07 -4.34 6.33
C ASP A 16 19.92 -3.78 5.49
N ALA A 17 19.54 -2.53 5.78
CA ALA A 17 18.40 -1.86 5.15
C ALA A 17 18.59 -1.68 3.63
N LYS A 18 17.71 -2.32 2.86
CA LYS A 18 17.52 -2.11 1.43
C LYS A 18 16.31 -1.19 1.26
N LEU A 19 16.62 0.09 1.04
CA LEU A 19 15.63 1.17 1.00
C LEU A 19 14.96 1.28 -0.37
N ALA A 20 13.63 1.28 -0.40
CA ALA A 20 12.84 1.72 -1.53
C ALA A 20 12.39 3.17 -1.30
N ILE A 21 12.90 4.11 -2.10
CA ILE A 21 12.46 5.51 -2.08
C ILE A 21 11.36 5.68 -3.12
N LEU A 22 10.14 5.92 -2.66
CA LEU A 22 8.96 6.05 -3.48
C LEU A 22 8.54 7.52 -3.50
N THR A 23 8.38 8.08 -4.69
CA THR A 23 7.73 9.39 -4.89
C THR A 23 6.26 9.24 -5.27
N CYS A 24 5.78 7.99 -5.39
CA CYS A 24 4.42 7.64 -5.76
C CYS A 24 3.58 7.30 -4.52
N PRO A 25 2.26 7.60 -4.55
CA PRO A 25 1.36 7.23 -3.46
C PRO A 25 1.23 5.71 -3.38
N PHE A 26 1.27 5.20 -2.15
CA PHE A 26 1.00 3.80 -1.85
C PHE A 26 -0.52 3.65 -1.59
N GLU A 27 -1.31 3.84 -2.63
CA GLU A 27 -2.78 3.78 -2.60
C GLU A 27 -3.28 2.99 -3.81
N PRO A 28 -4.41 2.27 -3.72
CA PRO A 28 -5.07 1.69 -4.88
C PRO A 28 -5.29 2.78 -5.95
N PRO A 29 -5.01 2.48 -7.24
CA PRO A 29 -5.06 3.48 -8.29
C PRO A 29 -6.48 4.02 -8.44
N LYS A 30 -6.64 5.32 -8.22
CA LYS A 30 -7.93 5.99 -8.40
C LYS A 30 -8.34 5.92 -9.87
N PRO A 31 -9.61 5.64 -10.19
CA PRO A 31 -10.10 5.66 -11.55
C PRO A 31 -9.77 7.01 -12.22
N LYS A 32 -9.10 6.97 -13.39
CA LYS A 32 -8.73 8.19 -14.13
C LYS A 32 -9.96 8.94 -14.67
N THR A 33 -11.03 8.22 -14.93
CA THR A 33 -12.32 8.76 -15.39
C THR A 33 -13.24 9.02 -14.21
N LYS A 34 -14.05 10.07 -14.32
CA LYS A 34 -15.01 10.50 -13.31
C LYS A 34 -16.22 9.54 -13.27
N HIS A 35 -15.99 8.29 -12.89
CA HIS A 35 -17.06 7.33 -12.63
C HIS A 35 -17.57 7.54 -11.20
N LYS A 36 -18.89 7.72 -11.07
CA LYS A 36 -19.55 7.57 -9.79
C LYS A 36 -19.59 6.08 -9.50
N LEU A 37 -18.96 5.68 -8.41
CA LEU A 37 -18.99 4.31 -7.93
C LEU A 37 -20.21 4.22 -7.01
N ASP A 38 -21.36 3.91 -7.60
CA ASP A 38 -22.62 3.78 -6.88
C ASP A 38 -22.68 2.37 -6.26
N ILE A 39 -22.39 2.27 -4.97
CA ILE A 39 -22.43 1.01 -4.22
C ILE A 39 -23.87 0.80 -3.76
N THR A 40 -24.56 -0.17 -4.37
CA THR A 40 -25.99 -0.40 -4.12
C THR A 40 -26.24 -1.54 -3.15
N SER A 41 -25.24 -2.39 -2.93
CA SER A 41 -25.35 -3.57 -2.08
C SER A 41 -24.15 -3.76 -1.15
N VAL A 42 -24.39 -4.48 -0.05
CA VAL A 42 -23.34 -4.86 0.90
C VAL A 42 -22.30 -5.80 0.25
N GLU A 43 -22.71 -6.61 -0.71
CA GLU A 43 -21.82 -7.51 -1.44
C GLU A 43 -20.84 -6.75 -2.34
N GLU A 44 -21.31 -5.72 -3.05
CA GLU A 44 -20.45 -4.84 -3.85
C GLU A 44 -19.44 -4.10 -2.97
N PHE A 45 -19.86 -3.62 -1.79
CA PHE A 45 -18.95 -3.00 -0.84
C PHE A 45 -17.85 -3.95 -0.38
N LYS A 46 -18.19 -5.20 -0.05
CA LYS A 46 -17.22 -6.23 0.34
C LYS A 46 -16.25 -6.56 -0.79
N ARG A 47 -16.74 -6.68 -2.03
CA ARG A 47 -15.88 -6.91 -3.21
C ARG A 47 -14.91 -5.76 -3.44
N LEU A 48 -15.35 -4.52 -3.24
CA LEU A 48 -14.47 -3.35 -3.35
C LEU A 48 -13.35 -3.38 -2.30
N GLN A 49 -13.69 -3.67 -1.04
CA GLN A 49 -12.70 -3.82 0.03
C GLN A 49 -11.69 -4.93 -0.26
N GLU A 50 -12.15 -6.06 -0.79
CA GLU A 50 -11.29 -7.18 -1.15
C GLU A 50 -10.33 -6.79 -2.28
N TYR A 51 -10.83 -6.12 -3.32
CA TYR A 51 -10.02 -5.60 -4.42
C TYR A 51 -8.96 -4.59 -3.95
N GLU A 52 -9.32 -3.65 -3.08
CA GLU A 52 -8.37 -2.68 -2.51
C GLU A 52 -7.27 -3.38 -1.71
N ARG A 53 -7.63 -4.38 -0.90
CA ARG A 53 -6.69 -5.20 -0.13
C ARG A 53 -5.75 -5.99 -1.02
N GLU A 54 -6.27 -6.64 -2.06
CA GLU A 54 -5.48 -7.43 -3.02
C GLU A 54 -4.48 -6.54 -3.76
N THR A 55 -4.94 -5.43 -4.33
CA THR A 55 -4.08 -4.47 -5.03
C THR A 55 -2.94 -3.98 -4.14
N PHE A 56 -3.23 -3.65 -2.89
CA PHE A 56 -2.23 -3.20 -1.94
C PHE A 56 -1.22 -4.31 -1.59
N THR A 57 -1.71 -5.55 -1.44
CA THR A 57 -0.87 -6.72 -1.18
C THR A 57 0.08 -7.00 -2.35
N GLU A 58 -0.40 -6.86 -3.58
CA GLU A 58 0.42 -6.99 -4.79
C GLU A 58 1.53 -5.93 -4.84
N MET A 59 1.22 -4.67 -4.54
CA MET A 59 2.22 -3.59 -4.47
C MET A 59 3.29 -3.87 -3.42
N ILE A 60 2.91 -4.39 -2.24
CA ILE A 60 3.87 -4.82 -1.22
C ILE A 60 4.74 -5.97 -1.72
N GLN A 61 4.14 -6.94 -2.41
CA GLN A 61 4.88 -8.09 -2.92
C GLN A 61 5.92 -7.65 -3.94
N GLN A 62 5.61 -6.70 -4.83
CA GLN A 62 6.58 -6.14 -5.77
C GLN A 62 7.79 -5.49 -5.07
N LEU A 63 7.58 -4.79 -3.95
CA LEU A 63 8.68 -4.22 -3.16
C LEU A 63 9.53 -5.33 -2.51
N LYS A 64 8.90 -6.38 -2.01
CA LYS A 64 9.60 -7.54 -1.43
C LYS A 64 10.39 -8.30 -2.48
N ASP A 65 9.84 -8.49 -3.68
CA ASP A 65 10.49 -9.18 -4.80
C ASP A 65 11.69 -8.38 -5.33
N ALA A 66 11.62 -7.04 -5.28
CA ALA A 66 12.77 -6.17 -5.51
C ALA A 66 13.84 -6.26 -4.41
N GLY A 67 13.54 -6.94 -3.29
CA GLY A 67 14.44 -7.15 -2.17
C GLY A 67 14.48 -5.99 -1.18
N ALA A 68 13.54 -5.03 -1.25
CA ALA A 68 13.48 -3.94 -0.29
C ALA A 68 12.89 -4.42 1.05
N ASN A 69 13.53 -4.05 2.16
CA ASN A 69 13.04 -4.34 3.52
C ASN A 69 12.51 -3.10 4.25
N LEU A 70 12.70 -1.92 3.66
CA LEU A 70 12.17 -0.66 4.17
C LEU A 70 11.77 0.24 3.00
N ALA A 71 10.55 0.78 3.03
CA ALA A 71 10.05 1.73 2.05
C ALA A 71 9.85 3.11 2.68
N ILE A 72 10.24 4.14 1.95
CA ILE A 72 10.04 5.54 2.32
C ILE A 72 9.15 6.15 1.23
N CYS A 73 7.94 6.56 1.61
CA CYS A 73 6.95 7.20 0.74
C CYS A 73 6.55 8.59 1.26
#